data_AF-A0A804NTX5-F1
#
_entry.id   AF-A0A804NTX5-F1
#
_cell.length_a   1.000
_cell.length_b   1.000
_cell.length_c   1.000
_cell.angle_alpha   90.00
_cell.angle_beta   90.00
_cell.angle_gamma   90.00
#
_symmetry.space_group_name_H-M   'P 1'
#
loop_
_entity.id
_entity.type
_entity.pdbx_description
1 polymer ?
#
loop_
_entity_poly.entity_id
_entity_poly.type
_entity_poly.pdbx_seq_one_letter_code
_entity_poly.pdbx_strand_id
1 'polypeptide(L)'
;MAGRYHQDQGGDGGASMEVVSTPNQELALTNCAYVSPADLRRFPNGLALVADAWVFTLRDHNAVASGRIALNAIQRRQAKVSAGDSVTVSSFVPPDDFKLALLTLDLDYAKARANRNDELDAVVLAQQLRKRFLNQVMTSGQRVPFEFYGTNYVFTVNQALLEGQESSTPLDRGFLSSDTYIIFEAAPNSGIKVINQKEAASSKLFKHKEFNLEKLGIGGLSAEFTDIFRRAFASRVFPPHVVSKLGIKHVKGILLYGPPGTGKTLMARQIGKLLNGKDPKIVNGPEVLSKFVGETEKNVRDLFADAENEQRTRGDQSDLHVIIFDEIDAICKSRGSTRDGTGVHDSIVNQLLTKMVLRR
;
A
#
# COMPACT_ATOMS: atom_id res chain seq x y z
N MET A 1 20.62 -13.15 13.24
CA MET A 1 20.01 -13.74 14.46
C MET A 1 18.50 -13.69 14.28
N ALA A 2 17.91 -14.79 13.83
CA ALA A 2 16.46 -14.95 13.71
C ALA A 2 15.97 -15.68 14.96
N GLY A 3 15.16 -14.99 15.78
CA GLY A 3 14.72 -15.50 17.07
C GLY A 3 13.30 -15.04 17.38
N ARG A 4 12.38 -16.01 17.27
CA ARG A 4 11.21 -16.24 18.15
C ARG A 4 10.33 -15.04 18.48
N TYR A 5 9.20 -14.96 17.78
CA TYR A 5 7.90 -14.66 18.40
C TYR A 5 6.82 -15.57 17.80
N HIS A 6 6.93 -16.88 18.07
CA HIS A 6 5.72 -17.67 18.32
C HIS A 6 5.34 -17.38 19.77
N GLN A 7 4.44 -16.42 19.96
CA GLN A 7 3.74 -16.30 21.23
C GLN A 7 2.54 -17.22 21.14
N ASP A 8 2.84 -18.49 21.38
CA ASP A 8 1.89 -19.52 21.76
C ASP A 8 1.51 -19.20 23.22
N GLN A 9 0.31 -18.66 23.44
CA GLN A 9 -0.33 -18.64 24.75
C GLN A 9 -1.62 -19.47 24.62
N GLY A 10 -1.58 -20.63 25.27
CA GLY A 10 -2.48 -21.77 25.09
C GLY A 10 -3.98 -21.50 25.19
N GLY A 11 -4.74 -22.32 24.44
CA GLY A 11 -6.07 -22.75 24.89
C GLY A 11 -7.14 -22.97 23.81
N ASP A 12 -6.87 -23.67 22.71
CA ASP A 12 -7.72 -24.80 22.24
C ASP A 12 -6.99 -25.54 21.10
N GLY A 13 -6.88 -26.86 21.19
CA GLY A 13 -6.31 -27.67 20.12
C GLY A 13 -7.18 -27.52 18.87
N GLY A 14 -6.61 -27.09 17.74
CA GLY A 14 -7.36 -26.92 16.50
C GLY A 14 -8.24 -28.14 16.22
N ALA A 15 -9.54 -27.92 16.03
CA ALA A 15 -10.49 -28.99 15.74
C ALA A 15 -10.29 -29.45 14.29
N SER A 16 -10.14 -30.76 14.10
CA SER A 16 -10.22 -31.35 12.76
C SER A 16 -11.69 -31.42 12.36
N MET A 17 -12.05 -30.76 11.26
CA MET A 17 -13.42 -30.73 10.74
C MET A 17 -13.47 -31.29 9.31
N GLU A 18 -14.51 -32.04 8.98
CA GLU A 18 -14.76 -32.53 7.63
C GLU A 18 -15.26 -31.37 6.74
N VAL A 19 -14.64 -31.18 5.59
CA VAL A 19 -14.94 -30.10 4.65
C VAL A 19 -16.15 -30.48 3.79
N VAL A 20 -17.15 -29.61 3.73
CA VAL A 20 -18.30 -29.75 2.83
C VAL A 20 -18.49 -28.50 1.95
N SER A 21 -19.39 -28.58 0.98
CA SER A 21 -19.77 -27.42 0.15
C SER A 21 -20.73 -26.51 0.88
N THR A 22 -20.63 -25.20 0.60
CA THR A 22 -21.64 -24.22 1.04
C THR A 22 -23.04 -24.66 0.63
N PRO A 23 -24.04 -24.58 1.55
CA PRO A 23 -25.38 -25.09 1.31
C PRO A 23 -26.09 -24.51 0.08
N ASN A 24 -25.80 -23.26 -0.28
CA ASN A 24 -26.37 -22.60 -1.45
C ASN A 24 -25.38 -21.59 -2.07
N GLN A 25 -25.75 -21.04 -3.22
CA GLN A 25 -24.89 -20.14 -4.00
C GLN A 25 -24.72 -18.75 -3.36
N GLU A 26 -25.72 -18.23 -2.65
CA GLU A 26 -25.63 -16.92 -2.00
C GLU A 26 -24.59 -16.93 -0.89
N LEU A 27 -24.58 -18.00 -0.08
CA LEU A 27 -23.59 -18.19 0.99
C LEU A 27 -22.17 -18.28 0.44
N ALA A 28 -21.98 -18.81 -0.78
CA ALA A 28 -20.68 -18.87 -1.42
C ALA A 28 -20.06 -17.49 -1.69
N LEU A 29 -20.88 -16.44 -1.79
CA LEU A 29 -20.44 -15.06 -2.05
C LEU A 29 -20.27 -14.23 -0.76
N THR A 30 -20.37 -14.83 0.42
CA THR A 30 -20.31 -14.10 1.70
C THR A 30 -18.91 -14.04 2.31
N ASN A 31 -17.97 -14.84 1.79
CA ASN A 31 -16.63 -15.03 2.37
C ASN A 31 -16.62 -15.54 3.83
N CYS A 32 -17.76 -16.03 4.32
CA CYS A 32 -17.85 -16.74 5.59
C CYS A 32 -17.57 -18.24 5.39
N ALA A 33 -17.16 -18.91 6.45
CA ALA A 33 -17.22 -20.36 6.57
C ALA A 33 -18.44 -20.73 7.44
N TYR A 34 -19.13 -21.81 7.10
CA TYR A 34 -20.38 -22.18 7.77
C TYR A 34 -20.20 -23.46 8.58
N VAL A 35 -20.69 -23.47 9.82
CA VAL A 35 -20.61 -24.63 10.72
C VAL A 35 -21.99 -24.91 11.33
N SER A 36 -22.12 -26.00 12.11
CA SER A 36 -23.34 -26.23 12.87
C SER A 36 -23.50 -25.20 14.01
N PRO A 37 -24.72 -24.88 14.46
CA PRO A 37 -24.94 -24.00 15.61
C PRO A 37 -24.25 -24.48 16.90
N ALA A 38 -24.04 -25.79 17.04
CA ALA A 38 -23.33 -26.38 18.17
C ALA A 38 -21.82 -26.14 18.09
N ASP A 39 -21.22 -26.25 16.89
CA ASP A 39 -19.79 -26.03 16.70
C ASP A 39 -19.44 -24.54 16.78
N LEU A 40 -20.31 -23.64 16.31
CA LEU A 40 -20.07 -22.19 16.38
C LEU A 40 -19.80 -21.72 17.81
N ARG A 41 -20.44 -22.34 18.82
CA ARG A 41 -20.25 -22.01 20.24
C ARG A 41 -18.83 -22.25 20.74
N ARG A 42 -18.03 -23.06 20.04
CA ARG A 42 -16.61 -23.29 20.33
C ARG A 42 -15.72 -22.12 19.89
N PHE A 43 -16.27 -21.18 19.11
CA PHE A 43 -15.55 -20.04 18.55
C PHE A 43 -16.20 -18.74 19.06
N PRO A 44 -15.89 -18.29 20.29
CA PRO A 44 -16.61 -17.18 20.94
C PRO A 44 -16.52 -15.86 20.17
N ASN A 45 -15.43 -15.63 19.43
CA ASN A 45 -15.23 -14.43 18.62
C ASN A 45 -15.81 -14.56 17.19
N GLY A 46 -16.39 -15.71 16.84
CA GLY A 46 -16.90 -15.98 15.50
C GLY A 46 -15.83 -15.95 14.41
N LEU A 47 -14.55 -16.07 14.76
CA LEU A 47 -13.41 -16.05 13.85
C LEU A 47 -12.62 -17.35 14.01
N ALA A 48 -12.26 -17.94 12.87
CA ALA A 48 -11.46 -19.15 12.84
C ALA A 48 -10.32 -19.05 11.85
N LEU A 49 -9.17 -19.59 12.25
CA LEU A 49 -8.04 -19.87 11.39
C LEU A 49 -8.23 -21.26 10.79
N VAL A 50 -8.34 -21.32 9.46
CA VAL A 50 -8.57 -22.54 8.68
C VAL A 50 -7.32 -22.89 7.89
N ALA A 51 -6.91 -24.16 7.97
CA ALA A 51 -5.68 -24.67 7.34
C ALA A 51 -4.43 -23.85 7.72
N ASP A 52 -4.39 -23.37 8.98
CA ASP A 52 -3.29 -22.59 9.58
C ASP A 52 -2.88 -21.30 8.84
N ALA A 53 -3.68 -20.88 7.85
CA ALA A 53 -3.32 -19.77 6.98
C ALA A 53 -4.44 -18.73 6.84
N TRP A 54 -5.70 -19.16 6.71
CA TRP A 54 -6.80 -18.30 6.28
C TRP A 54 -7.76 -18.01 7.42
N VAL A 55 -8.01 -16.73 7.71
CA VAL A 55 -8.99 -16.35 8.73
C VAL A 55 -10.34 -16.12 8.05
N PHE A 56 -11.37 -16.82 8.54
CA PHE A 56 -12.73 -16.63 8.08
C PHE A 56 -13.65 -16.27 9.26
N THR A 57 -14.67 -15.48 8.95
CA THR A 57 -15.82 -15.33 9.84
C THR A 57 -16.65 -16.60 9.79
N LEU A 58 -16.90 -17.19 10.95
CA LEU A 58 -17.80 -18.31 11.11
C LEU A 58 -19.24 -17.82 11.23
N ARG A 59 -20.15 -18.51 10.56
CA ARG A 59 -21.60 -18.39 10.75
C ARG A 59 -22.20 -19.77 10.91
N ASP A 60 -23.30 -19.88 11.63
CA ASP A 60 -24.02 -21.13 11.72
C ASP A 60 -24.96 -21.32 10.52
N HIS A 61 -25.22 -22.58 10.16
CA HIS A 61 -26.26 -22.93 9.22
C HIS A 61 -26.78 -24.35 9.51
N ASN A 62 -28.10 -24.50 9.64
CA ASN A 62 -28.72 -25.77 10.06
C ASN A 62 -28.47 -26.96 9.12
N ALA A 63 -28.20 -26.70 7.84
CA ALA A 63 -27.84 -27.76 6.87
C ALA A 63 -26.41 -28.30 7.05
N VAL A 64 -25.58 -27.68 7.89
CA VAL A 64 -24.21 -28.15 8.17
C VAL A 64 -24.24 -28.98 9.44
N ALA A 65 -23.91 -30.26 9.32
CA ALA A 65 -23.86 -31.18 10.46
C ALA A 65 -22.68 -30.88 11.40
N SER A 66 -22.79 -31.31 12.66
CA SER A 66 -21.73 -31.09 13.64
C SER A 66 -20.42 -31.81 13.26
N GLY A 67 -19.29 -31.17 13.53
CA GLY A 67 -17.95 -31.63 13.10
C GLY A 67 -17.64 -31.34 11.63
N ARG A 68 -18.49 -30.59 10.92
CA ARG A 68 -18.28 -30.20 9.51
C ARG A 68 -18.13 -28.71 9.33
N ILE A 69 -17.33 -28.32 8.34
CA ILE A 69 -17.16 -26.94 7.91
C ILE A 69 -17.49 -26.79 6.41
N ALA A 70 -18.47 -25.95 6.11
CA ALA A 70 -18.89 -25.63 4.76
C ALA A 70 -18.05 -24.47 4.20
N LEU A 71 -17.31 -24.77 3.14
CA LEU A 71 -16.46 -23.84 2.40
C LEU A 71 -16.88 -23.80 0.93
N ASN A 72 -16.78 -22.62 0.31
CA ASN A 72 -17.01 -22.48 -1.12
C ASN A 72 -15.80 -23.06 -1.91
N ALA A 73 -15.95 -23.20 -3.23
CA ALA A 73 -14.91 -23.77 -4.07
C ALA A 73 -13.59 -22.98 -4.08
N ILE A 74 -13.62 -21.66 -3.87
CA ILE A 74 -12.44 -20.80 -3.85
C ILE A 74 -11.70 -20.95 -2.51
N GLN A 75 -12.41 -20.87 -1.38
CA GLN A 75 -11.88 -21.08 -0.03
C GLN A 75 -11.21 -22.45 0.09
N ARG A 76 -11.86 -23.50 -0.43
CA ARG A 76 -11.29 -24.85 -0.50
C ARG A 76 -9.98 -24.91 -1.29
N ARG A 77 -9.93 -24.25 -2.44
CA ARG A 77 -8.72 -24.17 -3.26
C ARG A 77 -7.58 -23.45 -2.52
N GLN A 78 -7.90 -22.39 -1.78
CA GLN A 78 -6.92 -21.66 -0.97
C GLN A 78 -6.40 -22.49 0.20
N ALA A 79 -7.29 -23.22 0.87
CA ALA A 79 -6.95 -24.15 1.95
C ALA A 79 -6.35 -25.47 1.44
N LYS A 80 -6.29 -25.70 0.13
CA LYS A 80 -5.79 -26.92 -0.53
C LYS A 80 -6.51 -28.20 -0.07
N VAL A 81 -7.83 -28.11 0.08
CA VAL A 81 -8.71 -29.23 0.50
C VAL A 81 -9.87 -29.39 -0.47
N SER A 82 -10.42 -30.61 -0.54
CA SER A 82 -11.62 -30.98 -1.29
C SER A 82 -12.79 -31.25 -0.34
N ALA A 83 -14.00 -31.39 -0.88
CA ALA A 83 -15.12 -31.87 -0.08
C ALA A 83 -14.87 -33.33 0.35
N GLY A 84 -15.10 -33.64 1.62
CA GLY A 84 -14.78 -34.91 2.26
C GLY A 84 -13.40 -34.95 2.93
N ASP A 85 -12.50 -34.02 2.61
CA ASP A 85 -11.21 -33.91 3.30
C ASP A 85 -11.39 -33.37 4.72
N SER A 86 -10.42 -33.62 5.60
CA SER A 86 -10.36 -32.98 6.92
C SER A 86 -9.47 -31.74 6.87
N VAL A 87 -9.85 -30.70 7.63
CA VAL A 87 -9.07 -29.46 7.75
C VAL A 87 -8.97 -29.02 9.21
N THR A 88 -7.82 -28.48 9.60
CA THR A 88 -7.61 -27.86 10.91
C THR A 88 -8.37 -26.54 10.98
N VAL A 89 -9.17 -26.38 12.05
CA VAL A 89 -9.92 -25.17 12.35
C VAL A 89 -9.65 -24.78 13.80
N SER A 90 -8.97 -23.67 14.04
CA SER A 90 -8.68 -23.14 15.38
C SER A 90 -9.29 -21.75 15.57
N SER A 91 -9.55 -21.37 16.83
CA SER A 91 -10.05 -20.02 17.11
C SER A 91 -9.00 -18.98 16.76
N PHE A 92 -9.41 -17.92 16.07
CA PHE A 92 -8.54 -16.79 15.79
C PHE A 92 -8.89 -15.62 16.70
N VAL A 93 -7.92 -15.18 17.49
CA VAL A 93 -8.03 -13.97 18.30
C VAL A 93 -7.29 -12.85 17.58
N PRO A 94 -7.99 -11.82 17.08
CA PRO A 94 -7.33 -10.69 16.44
C PRO A 94 -6.49 -9.92 17.48
N PRO A 95 -5.27 -9.49 17.13
CA PRO A 95 -4.50 -8.54 17.94
C PRO A 95 -5.23 -7.22 18.17
N ASP A 96 -4.70 -6.39 19.07
CA ASP A 96 -5.10 -4.99 19.18
C ASP A 96 -4.78 -4.23 17.88
N ASP A 97 -5.55 -3.17 17.58
CA ASP A 97 -5.38 -2.31 16.40
C ASP A 97 -5.37 -3.05 15.05
N PHE A 98 -6.14 -4.13 14.95
CA PHE A 98 -6.19 -5.01 13.78
C PHE A 98 -7.08 -4.49 12.63
N LYS A 99 -7.29 -3.18 12.51
CA LYS A 99 -8.10 -2.57 11.44
C LYS A 99 -7.23 -2.23 10.24
N LEU A 100 -7.74 -2.46 9.04
CA LEU A 100 -7.05 -2.09 7.81
C LEU A 100 -7.17 -0.60 7.53
N ALA A 101 -6.04 0.04 7.31
CA ALA A 101 -5.94 1.37 6.73
C ALA A 101 -6.07 1.31 5.19
N LEU A 102 -5.39 0.33 4.56
CA LEU A 102 -5.34 0.17 3.10
C LEU A 102 -5.55 -1.29 2.70
N LEU A 103 -6.35 -1.50 1.66
CA LEU A 103 -6.59 -2.78 1.02
C LEU A 103 -6.44 -2.63 -0.50
N THR A 104 -5.49 -3.34 -1.11
CA THR A 104 -5.33 -3.39 -2.57
C THR A 104 -5.86 -4.71 -3.11
N LEU A 105 -6.76 -4.63 -4.09
CA LEU A 105 -7.52 -5.76 -4.62
C LEU A 105 -7.33 -5.89 -6.13
N ASP A 106 -6.86 -7.05 -6.57
CA ASP A 106 -6.78 -7.40 -7.99
C ASP A 106 -8.11 -8.03 -8.43
N LEU A 107 -8.78 -7.39 -9.39
CA LEU A 107 -10.07 -7.82 -9.91
C LEU A 107 -9.93 -8.75 -11.11
N ASP A 108 -10.74 -9.79 -11.11
CA ASP A 108 -10.89 -10.74 -12.22
C ASP A 108 -12.33 -11.23 -12.35
N TYR A 109 -12.68 -11.81 -13.48
CA TYR A 109 -13.96 -12.48 -13.67
C TYR A 109 -13.97 -13.82 -12.93
N ALA A 110 -15.07 -14.14 -12.24
CA ALA A 110 -15.20 -15.43 -11.56
C ALA A 110 -15.19 -16.62 -12.54
N LYS A 111 -15.62 -16.37 -13.79
CA LYS A 111 -15.59 -17.32 -14.89
C LYS A 111 -15.06 -16.60 -16.13
N ALA A 112 -14.04 -17.17 -16.76
CA ALA A 112 -13.53 -16.69 -18.03
C ALA A 112 -14.68 -16.63 -19.05
N ARG A 113 -14.90 -15.46 -19.63
CA ARG A 113 -15.80 -15.26 -20.76
C ARG A 113 -15.07 -14.43 -21.80
N ALA A 114 -15.06 -14.90 -23.03
CA ALA A 114 -14.52 -14.13 -24.14
C ALA A 114 -15.33 -12.83 -24.32
N ASN A 115 -14.64 -11.75 -24.68
CA ASN A 115 -15.21 -10.48 -25.15
C ASN A 115 -16.05 -9.69 -24.14
N ARG A 116 -15.66 -9.64 -22.87
CA ARG A 116 -16.24 -8.70 -21.89
C ARG A 116 -15.35 -7.48 -21.70
N ASN A 117 -15.98 -6.31 -21.65
CA ASN A 117 -15.35 -5.02 -21.38
C ASN A 117 -16.22 -4.29 -20.35
N ASP A 118 -16.01 -4.59 -19.09
CA ASP A 118 -16.80 -4.02 -18.00
C ASP A 118 -16.07 -2.80 -17.41
N GLU A 119 -16.81 -1.70 -17.26
CA GLU A 119 -16.34 -0.52 -16.54
C GLU A 119 -16.87 -0.54 -15.11
N LEU A 120 -15.97 -0.56 -14.12
CA LEU A 120 -16.30 -0.64 -12.71
C LEU A 120 -15.97 0.68 -12.02
N ASP A 121 -16.99 1.36 -11.49
CA ASP A 121 -16.81 2.56 -10.68
C ASP A 121 -16.23 2.18 -9.30
N ALA A 122 -15.01 2.62 -9.03
CA ALA A 122 -14.29 2.30 -7.80
C ALA A 122 -15.00 2.81 -6.53
N VAL A 123 -15.67 3.97 -6.59
CA VAL A 123 -16.35 4.57 -5.43
C VAL A 123 -17.56 3.71 -5.06
N VAL A 124 -18.38 3.38 -6.04
CA VAL A 124 -19.59 2.55 -5.83
C VAL A 124 -19.19 1.12 -5.44
N LEU A 125 -18.19 0.56 -6.10
CA LEU A 125 -17.69 -0.78 -5.79
C LEU A 125 -17.13 -0.85 -4.36
N ALA A 126 -16.32 0.12 -3.95
CA ALA A 126 -15.78 0.17 -2.58
C ALA A 126 -16.90 0.24 -1.53
N GLN A 127 -17.92 1.07 -1.76
CA GLN A 127 -19.08 1.15 -0.85
C GLN A 127 -19.80 -0.19 -0.72
N GLN A 128 -20.03 -0.90 -1.83
CA GLN A 128 -20.69 -2.20 -1.81
C GLN A 128 -19.84 -3.27 -1.11
N LEU A 129 -18.53 -3.33 -1.41
CA LEU A 129 -17.64 -4.30 -0.77
C LEU A 129 -17.48 -4.05 0.73
N ARG A 130 -17.34 -2.79 1.16
CA ARG A 130 -17.33 -2.44 2.60
C ARG A 130 -18.61 -2.87 3.29
N LYS A 131 -19.78 -2.59 2.69
CA LYS A 131 -21.07 -3.01 3.25
C LYS A 131 -21.18 -4.53 3.36
N ARG A 132 -20.73 -5.25 2.33
CA ARG A 132 -20.87 -6.71 2.25
C ARG A 132 -19.92 -7.45 3.18
N PHE A 133 -18.68 -6.99 3.30
CA PHE A 133 -17.60 -7.69 3.99
C PHE A 133 -17.12 -6.96 5.26
N LEU A 134 -17.94 -6.04 5.80
CA LEU A 134 -17.64 -5.31 7.03
C LEU A 134 -17.27 -6.27 8.17
N ASN A 135 -16.21 -5.94 8.91
CA ASN A 135 -15.68 -6.71 10.04
C ASN A 135 -15.20 -8.13 9.69
N GLN A 136 -15.02 -8.45 8.41
CA GLN A 136 -14.32 -9.66 8.01
C GLN A 136 -12.82 -9.40 7.91
N VAL A 137 -12.02 -10.43 8.20
CA VAL A 137 -10.57 -10.37 8.05
C VAL A 137 -10.21 -10.60 6.58
N MET A 138 -9.45 -9.67 6.01
CA MET A 138 -8.85 -9.81 4.68
C MET A 138 -7.38 -10.16 4.85
N THR A 139 -6.95 -11.26 4.24
CA THR A 139 -5.57 -11.76 4.30
C THR A 139 -4.90 -11.62 2.94
N SER A 140 -3.65 -11.15 2.87
CA SER A 140 -2.91 -11.11 1.61
C SER A 140 -2.86 -12.48 0.93
N GLY A 141 -3.06 -12.49 -0.39
CA GLY A 141 -3.27 -13.68 -1.21
C GLY A 141 -4.69 -14.27 -1.17
N GLN A 142 -5.59 -13.75 -0.34
CA GLN A 142 -6.94 -14.27 -0.23
C GLN A 142 -7.75 -13.98 -1.50
N ARG A 143 -8.46 -14.97 -2.01
CA ARG A 143 -9.38 -14.83 -3.15
C ARG A 143 -10.81 -14.88 -2.67
N VAL A 144 -11.62 -13.90 -3.08
CA VAL A 144 -13.01 -13.79 -2.61
C VAL A 144 -13.94 -13.55 -3.80
N PRO A 145 -14.95 -14.41 -4.00
CA PRO A 145 -15.98 -14.15 -5.00
C PRO A 145 -16.97 -13.10 -4.50
N PHE A 146 -17.41 -12.25 -5.40
CA PHE A 146 -18.47 -11.28 -5.14
C PHE A 146 -19.31 -11.08 -6.40
N GLU A 147 -20.50 -10.54 -6.20
CA GLU A 147 -21.38 -10.13 -7.28
C GLU A 147 -21.49 -8.61 -7.29
N PHE A 148 -21.44 -8.02 -8.47
CA PHE A 148 -21.62 -6.60 -8.71
C PHE A 148 -22.45 -6.41 -9.98
N TYR A 149 -23.61 -5.76 -9.84
CA TYR A 149 -24.61 -5.57 -10.90
C TYR A 149 -24.94 -6.87 -11.68
N GLY A 150 -25.19 -7.97 -10.97
CA GLY A 150 -25.54 -9.26 -11.56
C GLY A 150 -24.37 -10.03 -12.19
N THR A 151 -23.15 -9.47 -12.18
CA THR A 151 -21.94 -10.14 -12.67
C THR A 151 -21.09 -10.65 -11.52
N ASN A 152 -20.68 -11.91 -11.62
CA ASN A 152 -19.78 -12.53 -10.64
C ASN A 152 -18.31 -12.25 -10.98
N TYR A 153 -17.63 -11.64 -10.03
CA TYR A 153 -16.20 -11.34 -10.05
C TYR A 153 -15.51 -12.09 -8.92
N VAL A 154 -14.18 -12.11 -8.97
CA VAL A 154 -13.33 -12.51 -7.86
C VAL A 154 -12.32 -11.39 -7.66
N PHE A 155 -12.11 -10.98 -6.41
CA PHE A 155 -10.94 -10.19 -6.08
C PHE A 155 -9.89 -11.06 -5.41
N THR A 156 -8.61 -10.73 -5.65
CA THR A 156 -7.48 -11.26 -4.89
C THR A 156 -6.92 -10.13 -4.04
N VAL A 157 -6.74 -10.37 -2.74
CA VAL A 157 -6.08 -9.41 -1.85
C VAL A 157 -4.61 -9.39 -2.20
N ASN A 158 -4.14 -8.32 -2.82
CA ASN A 158 -2.73 -8.13 -3.17
C ASN A 158 -1.97 -7.59 -1.96
N GLN A 159 -2.57 -6.62 -1.25
CA GLN A 159 -1.96 -5.98 -0.08
C GLN A 159 -3.01 -5.61 0.97
N ALA A 160 -2.69 -5.82 2.25
CA ALA A 160 -3.56 -5.51 3.39
C ALA A 160 -2.75 -4.84 4.52
N LEU A 161 -2.79 -3.51 4.62
CA LEU A 161 -2.01 -2.76 5.61
C LEU A 161 -2.88 -2.29 6.79
N LEU A 162 -2.38 -2.51 8.00
CA LEU A 162 -2.99 -2.08 9.26
C LEU A 162 -2.82 -0.58 9.51
N GLU A 163 -3.68 -0.01 10.35
CA GLU A 163 -3.50 1.34 10.89
C GLU A 163 -2.23 1.40 11.78
N GLY A 164 -1.40 2.42 11.58
CA GLY A 164 -0.26 2.72 12.46
C GLY A 164 0.96 1.80 12.39
N GLN A 165 1.01 0.79 11.52
CA GLN A 165 2.14 -0.15 11.44
C GLN A 165 2.89 -0.11 10.10
N GLU A 166 4.22 -0.02 10.17
CA GLU A 166 5.13 -0.40 9.08
C GLU A 166 5.32 -1.94 9.15
N SER A 167 4.66 -2.68 8.26
CA SER A 167 4.54 -4.15 8.27
C SER A 167 5.84 -4.90 8.64
N SER A 168 5.76 -5.80 9.62
CA SER A 168 6.84 -6.74 9.99
C SER A 168 6.37 -8.20 10.15
N THR A 169 5.15 -8.55 9.71
CA THR A 169 4.59 -9.90 9.84
C THR A 169 4.50 -10.62 8.50
N PRO A 170 4.71 -11.96 8.43
CA PRO A 170 4.83 -12.69 7.17
C PRO A 170 3.51 -12.86 6.37
N LEU A 171 2.34 -12.63 6.99
CA LEU A 171 1.05 -12.57 6.31
C LEU A 171 0.30 -11.31 6.76
N ASP A 172 0.42 -10.25 5.96
CA ASP A 172 -0.37 -9.03 6.06
C ASP A 172 -1.88 -9.35 6.06
N ARG A 173 -2.59 -8.99 7.14
CA ARG A 173 -4.03 -9.23 7.32
C ARG A 173 -4.65 -8.24 8.31
N GLY A 174 -5.96 -8.00 8.20
CA GLY A 174 -6.70 -7.16 9.14
C GLY A 174 -8.19 -7.10 8.84
N PHE A 175 -8.97 -6.46 9.72
CA PHE A 175 -10.39 -6.21 9.53
C PHE A 175 -10.66 -5.17 8.47
N LEU A 176 -11.55 -5.50 7.54
CA LEU A 176 -12.19 -4.51 6.68
C LEU A 176 -13.16 -3.67 7.52
N SER A 177 -12.92 -2.35 7.58
CA SER A 177 -13.75 -1.38 8.29
C SER A 177 -14.44 -0.42 7.31
N SER A 178 -15.34 0.43 7.83
CA SER A 178 -15.98 1.50 7.05
C SER A 178 -14.98 2.48 6.44
N ASP A 179 -13.84 2.64 7.11
CA ASP A 179 -12.85 3.66 6.80
C ASP A 179 -11.64 3.08 6.05
N THR A 180 -11.62 1.77 5.81
CA THR A 180 -10.54 1.12 5.08
C THR A 180 -10.52 1.63 3.65
N TYR A 181 -9.38 2.19 3.23
CA TYR A 181 -9.19 2.68 1.87
C TYR A 181 -8.95 1.51 0.91
N ILE A 182 -9.71 1.44 -0.20
CA ILE A 182 -9.64 0.31 -1.14
C ILE A 182 -9.11 0.78 -2.49
N ILE A 183 -8.08 0.11 -2.98
CA ILE A 183 -7.52 0.29 -4.32
C ILE A 183 -7.87 -0.92 -5.16
N PHE A 184 -8.42 -0.69 -6.35
CA PHE A 184 -8.70 -1.74 -7.31
C PHE A 184 -7.69 -1.73 -8.45
N GLU A 185 -7.15 -2.90 -8.72
CA GLU A 185 -6.28 -3.16 -9.85
C GLU A 185 -6.94 -4.20 -10.76
N ALA A 186 -6.65 -4.13 -12.06
CA ALA A 186 -7.13 -5.10 -13.03
C ALA A 186 -6.05 -5.28 -14.08
N ALA A 187 -5.78 -6.54 -14.44
CA ALA A 187 -4.77 -6.86 -15.44
C ALA A 187 -5.11 -6.17 -16.78
N PRO A 188 -4.12 -5.63 -17.53
CA PRO A 188 -4.38 -4.87 -18.76
C PRO A 188 -5.27 -5.57 -19.77
N ASN A 189 -5.17 -6.91 -19.85
CA ASN A 189 -5.91 -7.75 -20.80
C ASN A 189 -7.09 -8.49 -20.16
N SER A 190 -7.47 -8.12 -18.94
CA SER A 190 -8.59 -8.76 -18.23
C SER A 190 -9.95 -8.44 -18.85
N GLY A 191 -10.09 -7.31 -19.56
CA GLY A 191 -11.39 -6.79 -19.97
C GLY A 191 -12.16 -6.10 -18.83
N ILE A 192 -11.49 -5.78 -17.71
CA ILE A 192 -12.03 -4.98 -16.61
C ILE A 192 -11.32 -3.63 -16.61
N LYS A 193 -12.10 -2.55 -16.65
CA LYS A 193 -11.62 -1.17 -16.57
C LYS A 193 -12.17 -0.50 -15.32
N VAL A 194 -11.28 -0.20 -14.38
CA VAL A 194 -11.65 0.56 -13.18
C VAL A 194 -11.69 2.05 -13.50
N ILE A 195 -12.82 2.70 -13.22
CA ILE A 195 -13.03 4.15 -13.37
C ILE A 195 -13.21 4.80 -11.99
N ASN A 196 -13.02 6.13 -11.90
CA ASN A 196 -13.20 6.93 -10.67
C ASN A 196 -12.37 6.50 -9.44
N GLN A 197 -11.31 5.70 -9.63
CA GLN A 197 -10.37 5.32 -8.56
C GLN A 197 -9.75 6.54 -7.84
N LYS A 198 -9.61 7.68 -8.53
CA LYS A 198 -9.04 8.94 -8.01
C LYS A 198 -10.03 9.80 -7.24
N GLU A 199 -11.33 9.54 -7.34
CA GLU A 199 -12.30 10.19 -6.45
C GLU A 199 -12.40 9.43 -5.13
N ALA A 200 -12.12 8.12 -5.14
CA ALA A 200 -11.78 7.38 -3.94
C ALA A 200 -10.40 7.79 -3.37
N ALA A 201 -9.36 7.89 -4.22
CA ALA A 201 -8.02 8.38 -3.85
C ALA A 201 -7.84 9.86 -4.20
N SER A 202 -8.16 10.77 -3.28
CA SER A 202 -7.77 12.18 -3.43
C SER A 202 -6.25 12.36 -3.34
N SER A 203 -5.52 12.02 -4.40
CA SER A 203 -4.12 12.40 -4.64
C SER A 203 -3.93 12.56 -6.15
N LYS A 204 -3.81 13.82 -6.58
CA LYS A 204 -3.66 14.20 -8.00
C LYS A 204 -2.27 13.83 -8.58
N LEU A 205 -1.49 13.01 -7.89
CA LEU A 205 -0.06 12.83 -8.10
C LEU A 205 0.32 11.67 -9.04
N PHE A 206 -0.61 10.79 -9.42
CA PHE A 206 -0.33 9.71 -10.38
C PHE A 206 -1.45 9.62 -11.41
N LYS A 207 -1.24 10.28 -12.56
CA LYS A 207 -2.17 10.17 -13.69
C LYS A 207 -1.96 8.92 -14.56
N HIS A 208 -0.96 8.07 -14.28
CA HIS A 208 -0.66 6.89 -15.08
C HIS A 208 -0.45 5.62 -14.25
N LYS A 209 -1.13 4.54 -14.67
CA LYS A 209 -0.57 3.18 -14.60
C LYS A 209 0.83 3.24 -15.23
N GLU A 210 1.82 2.58 -14.64
CA GLU A 210 3.24 2.51 -15.06
C GLU A 210 4.20 3.46 -14.34
N PHE A 211 4.43 3.23 -13.04
CA PHE A 211 5.78 3.41 -12.50
C PHE A 211 6.63 2.20 -12.91
N ASN A 212 6.85 2.04 -14.22
CA ASN A 212 7.72 0.98 -14.72
C ASN A 212 9.12 1.56 -14.90
N LEU A 213 9.95 1.44 -13.85
CA LEU A 213 11.34 1.88 -13.86
C LEU A 213 12.15 1.25 -15.01
N GLU A 214 11.73 0.08 -15.52
CA GLU A 214 12.33 -0.55 -16.69
C GLU A 214 12.16 0.31 -17.96
N LYS A 215 11.02 1.01 -18.09
CA LYS A 215 10.76 1.94 -19.21
C LYS A 215 11.55 3.25 -19.10
N LEU A 216 12.21 3.53 -17.96
CA LEU A 216 13.10 4.68 -17.83
C LEU A 216 14.47 4.47 -18.49
N GLY A 217 14.68 3.32 -19.13
CA GLY A 217 15.95 3.00 -19.81
C GLY A 217 17.10 2.72 -18.85
N ILE A 218 16.79 2.45 -17.59
CA ILE A 218 17.77 2.12 -16.56
C ILE A 218 17.73 0.61 -16.35
N GLY A 219 18.52 -0.12 -17.13
CA GLY A 219 18.68 -1.56 -16.95
C GLY A 219 19.38 -1.87 -15.62
N GLY A 220 18.88 -2.85 -14.87
CA GLY A 220 19.58 -3.42 -13.71
C GLY A 220 19.29 -2.76 -12.35
N LEU A 221 18.35 -1.82 -12.26
CA LEU A 221 17.85 -1.37 -10.95
C LEU A 221 16.84 -2.37 -10.41
N SER A 222 17.19 -2.96 -9.27
CA SER A 222 16.49 -4.06 -8.61
C SER A 222 15.08 -3.69 -8.13
N ALA A 223 14.27 -4.72 -7.85
CA ALA A 223 12.99 -4.60 -7.14
C ALA A 223 13.10 -3.81 -5.82
N GLU A 224 14.27 -3.82 -5.18
CA GLU A 224 14.56 -3.07 -3.96
C GLU A 224 14.57 -1.56 -4.20
N PHE A 225 15.11 -1.09 -5.32
CA PHE A 225 15.10 0.34 -5.67
C PHE A 225 13.66 0.82 -5.92
N THR A 226 12.86 0.01 -6.63
CA THR A 226 11.43 0.27 -6.83
C THR A 226 10.69 0.40 -5.50
N ASP A 227 10.98 -0.50 -4.56
CA ASP A 227 10.35 -0.52 -3.24
C ASP A 227 10.76 0.70 -2.40
N ILE A 228 12.06 1.03 -2.32
CA ILE A 228 12.56 2.24 -1.64
C ILE A 228 11.87 3.49 -2.21
N PHE A 229 11.79 3.59 -3.52
CA PHE A 229 11.17 4.73 -4.18
C PHE A 229 9.66 4.79 -3.89
N ARG A 230 8.95 3.66 -4.03
CA ARG A 230 7.53 3.58 -3.68
C ARG A 230 7.29 4.00 -2.24
N ARG A 231 8.12 3.58 -1.29
CA ARG A 231 8.04 3.99 0.13
C ARG A 231 8.27 5.48 0.31
N ALA A 232 9.29 6.05 -0.35
CA ALA A 232 9.61 7.47 -0.23
C ALA A 232 8.46 8.37 -0.73
N PHE A 233 7.77 7.94 -1.79
CA PHE A 233 6.66 8.70 -2.36
C PHE A 233 5.28 8.24 -1.89
N ALA A 234 5.16 7.16 -1.10
CA ALA A 234 3.89 6.61 -0.64
C ALA A 234 3.00 7.66 0.02
N SER A 235 3.58 8.50 0.86
CA SER A 235 2.89 9.60 1.55
C SER A 235 2.29 10.66 0.60
N ARG A 236 2.73 10.70 -0.66
CA ARG A 236 2.24 11.60 -1.72
C ARG A 236 1.34 10.84 -2.70
N VAL A 237 1.51 9.52 -2.82
CA VAL A 237 0.67 8.63 -3.63
C VAL A 237 -0.70 8.46 -2.99
N PHE A 238 -0.79 8.36 -1.67
CA PHE A 238 -2.06 8.12 -0.98
C PHE A 238 -2.75 9.41 -0.54
N PRO A 239 -4.09 9.41 -0.39
CA PRO A 239 -4.82 10.53 0.20
C PRO A 239 -4.33 10.86 1.61
N PRO A 240 -4.35 12.15 2.04
CA PRO A 240 -3.84 12.56 3.35
C PRO A 240 -4.43 11.77 4.53
N HIS A 241 -5.72 11.45 4.49
CA HIS A 241 -6.38 10.66 5.53
C HIS A 241 -5.83 9.23 5.64
N VAL A 242 -5.44 8.61 4.52
CA VAL A 242 -4.82 7.27 4.51
C VAL A 242 -3.38 7.34 5.00
N VAL A 243 -2.63 8.37 4.59
CA VAL A 243 -1.25 8.60 5.02
C VAL A 243 -1.19 8.77 6.54
N SER A 244 -2.11 9.56 7.11
CA SER A 244 -2.24 9.74 8.54
C SER A 244 -2.56 8.42 9.27
N LYS A 245 -3.51 7.64 8.74
CA LYS A 245 -3.87 6.32 9.30
C LYS A 245 -2.73 5.31 9.23
N LEU A 246 -1.96 5.30 8.15
CA LEU A 246 -0.79 4.43 8.00
C LEU A 246 0.42 4.90 8.83
N GLY A 247 0.37 6.10 9.43
CA GLY A 247 1.49 6.67 10.18
C GLY A 247 2.71 7.01 9.31
N ILE A 248 2.54 7.08 7.98
CA ILE A 248 3.65 7.29 7.05
C ILE A 248 4.14 8.73 7.18
N LYS A 249 5.42 8.89 7.51
CA LYS A 249 6.08 10.19 7.51
C LYS A 249 6.43 10.60 6.08
N HIS A 250 6.17 11.86 5.74
CA HIS A 250 6.62 12.41 4.46
C HIS A 250 8.15 12.42 4.38
N VAL A 251 8.70 11.76 3.36
CA VAL A 251 10.11 11.87 3.03
C VAL A 251 10.36 13.24 2.41
N LYS A 252 11.27 14.01 3.01
CA LYS A 252 11.60 15.39 2.57
C LYS A 252 12.73 15.45 1.55
N GLY A 253 13.50 14.38 1.37
CA GLY A 253 14.63 14.36 0.44
C GLY A 253 15.17 12.95 0.20
N ILE A 254 15.76 12.75 -0.98
CA ILE A 254 16.41 11.51 -1.41
C ILE A 254 17.80 11.87 -1.90
N LEU A 255 18.82 11.14 -1.45
CA LEU A 255 20.19 11.29 -1.91
C LEU A 255 20.59 10.08 -2.76
N LEU A 256 20.89 10.31 -4.03
CA LEU A 256 21.46 9.30 -4.92
C LEU A 256 22.98 9.41 -4.88
N TYR A 257 23.68 8.36 -4.43
CA TYR A 257 25.14 8.31 -4.38
C TYR A 257 25.69 7.08 -5.11
N GLY A 258 26.92 7.17 -5.61
CA GLY A 258 27.62 6.07 -6.27
C GLY A 258 28.65 6.55 -7.28
N PRO A 259 29.43 5.62 -7.88
CA PRO A 259 30.49 5.93 -8.84
C PRO A 259 30.02 6.81 -10.01
N PRO A 260 30.89 7.60 -10.66
CA PRO A 260 30.54 8.34 -11.86
C PRO A 260 30.07 7.38 -12.98
N GLY A 261 29.17 7.85 -13.85
CA GLY A 261 28.67 7.06 -14.98
C GLY A 261 27.50 6.10 -14.67
N THR A 262 27.02 6.00 -13.43
CA THR A 262 25.89 5.13 -13.04
C THR A 262 24.49 5.72 -13.31
N GLY A 263 24.41 6.81 -14.07
CA GLY A 263 23.12 7.39 -14.48
C GLY A 263 22.34 8.19 -13.42
N LYS A 264 22.92 8.48 -12.24
CA LYS A 264 22.26 9.21 -11.13
C LYS A 264 21.52 10.48 -11.57
N THR A 265 22.18 11.34 -12.34
CA THR A 265 21.61 12.58 -12.89
C THR A 265 20.41 12.30 -13.80
N LEU A 266 20.52 11.28 -14.67
CA LEU A 266 19.43 10.88 -15.54
C LEU A 266 18.25 10.36 -14.70
N MET A 267 18.51 9.54 -13.67
CA MET A 267 17.46 9.04 -12.79
C MET A 267 16.72 10.17 -12.09
N ALA A 268 17.44 11.10 -11.45
CA ALA A 268 16.82 12.21 -10.72
C ALA A 268 15.90 13.03 -11.62
N ARG A 269 16.33 13.30 -12.86
CA ARG A 269 15.51 14.01 -13.86
C ARG A 269 14.28 13.20 -14.30
N GLN A 270 14.44 11.90 -14.55
CA GLN A 270 13.31 11.04 -14.91
C GLN A 270 12.30 10.92 -13.78
N ILE A 271 12.79 10.75 -12.55
CA ILE A 271 11.98 10.79 -11.33
C ILE A 271 11.19 12.10 -11.23
N GLY A 272 11.85 13.24 -11.40
CA GLY A 272 11.20 14.55 -11.36
C GLY A 272 10.10 14.70 -12.43
N LYS A 273 10.29 14.12 -13.61
CA LYS A 273 9.28 14.10 -14.69
C LYS A 273 8.12 13.12 -14.42
N LEU A 274 8.40 11.98 -13.79
CA LEU A 274 7.39 10.96 -13.47
C LEU A 274 6.47 11.38 -12.33
N LEU A 275 6.99 12.12 -11.37
CA LEU A 275 6.21 12.65 -10.26
C LEU A 275 5.32 13.79 -10.79
N ASN A 276 4.00 13.56 -10.84
CA ASN A 276 3.06 14.55 -11.36
C ASN A 276 2.88 15.70 -10.35
N GLY A 277 3.75 16.70 -10.44
CA GLY A 277 3.73 17.94 -9.66
C GLY A 277 3.99 19.15 -10.53
N LYS A 278 4.53 20.20 -9.93
CA LYS A 278 5.10 21.34 -10.69
C LYS A 278 6.33 20.86 -11.47
N ASP A 279 6.66 21.54 -12.56
CA ASP A 279 7.89 21.27 -13.30
C ASP A 279 9.10 21.27 -12.35
N PRO A 280 9.94 20.21 -12.37
CA PRO A 280 11.04 20.10 -11.44
C PRO A 280 12.06 21.21 -11.66
N LYS A 281 12.47 21.88 -10.58
CA LYS A 281 13.56 22.85 -10.61
C LYS A 281 14.89 22.10 -10.57
N ILE A 282 15.63 22.11 -11.68
CA ILE A 282 16.95 21.49 -11.75
C ILE A 282 17.99 22.57 -11.51
N VAL A 283 18.90 22.31 -10.58
CA VAL A 283 19.95 23.23 -10.17
C VAL A 283 21.26 22.48 -10.11
N ASN A 284 22.28 22.96 -10.81
CA ASN A 284 23.60 22.38 -10.67
C ASN A 284 24.31 23.01 -9.47
N GLY A 285 25.00 22.22 -8.63
CA GLY A 285 25.66 22.69 -7.41
C GLY A 285 26.50 23.94 -7.62
N PRO A 286 27.41 23.97 -8.62
CA PRO A 286 28.21 25.15 -8.94
C PRO A 286 27.41 26.40 -9.33
N GLU A 287 26.22 26.26 -9.93
CA GLU A 287 25.39 27.39 -10.37
C GLU A 287 24.78 28.17 -9.18
N VAL A 288 24.67 27.53 -8.02
CA VAL A 288 24.15 28.19 -6.81
C VAL A 288 25.18 29.15 -6.20
N LEU A 289 26.47 28.93 -6.47
CA LEU A 289 27.56 29.69 -5.87
C LEU A 289 27.76 31.04 -6.56
N SER A 290 27.53 32.13 -5.82
CA SER A 290 27.97 33.47 -6.20
C SER A 290 29.24 33.88 -5.44
N LYS A 291 30.04 34.72 -6.09
CA LYS A 291 31.20 35.39 -5.47
C LYS A 291 30.79 36.49 -4.50
N PHE A 292 29.54 36.96 -4.54
CA PHE A 292 29.02 37.99 -3.65
C PHE A 292 28.36 37.38 -2.40
N VAL A 293 28.81 37.83 -1.24
CA VAL A 293 28.30 37.38 0.07
C VAL A 293 26.81 37.71 0.17
N GLY A 294 26.00 36.72 0.56
CA GLY A 294 24.54 36.85 0.74
C GLY A 294 23.71 36.59 -0.53
N GLU A 295 24.28 36.72 -1.73
CA GLU A 295 23.57 36.41 -2.98
C GLU A 295 23.33 34.90 -3.12
N THR A 296 24.34 34.09 -2.77
CA THR A 296 24.23 32.62 -2.69
C THR A 296 23.09 32.17 -1.77
N GLU A 297 22.94 32.79 -0.59
CA GLU A 297 21.85 32.47 0.35
C GLU A 297 20.49 32.88 -0.19
N LYS A 298 20.41 34.04 -0.86
CA LYS A 298 19.19 34.52 -1.50
C LYS A 298 18.75 33.54 -2.60
N ASN A 299 19.66 33.09 -3.45
CA ASN A 299 19.37 32.10 -4.48
C ASN A 299 18.77 30.81 -3.88
N VAL A 300 19.34 30.32 -2.77
CA VAL A 300 18.76 29.18 -2.05
C VAL A 300 17.37 29.50 -1.50
N ARG A 301 17.12 30.69 -0.94
CA ARG A 301 15.78 31.06 -0.46
C ARG A 301 14.76 31.10 -1.60
N ASP A 302 15.14 31.67 -2.74
CA ASP A 302 14.27 31.84 -3.91
C ASP A 302 13.91 30.49 -4.55
N LEU A 303 14.81 29.49 -4.50
CA LEU A 303 14.51 28.13 -4.96
C LEU A 303 13.31 27.51 -4.23
N PHE A 304 13.21 27.71 -2.91
CA PHE A 304 12.16 27.15 -2.05
C PHE A 304 10.93 28.06 -1.91
N ALA A 305 11.01 29.34 -2.30
CA ALA A 305 9.97 30.34 -2.04
C ALA A 305 8.59 29.94 -2.59
N ASP A 306 8.53 29.45 -3.83
CA ASP A 306 7.26 29.04 -4.45
C ASP A 306 6.59 27.89 -3.69
N ALA A 307 7.39 26.88 -3.30
CA ALA A 307 6.92 25.73 -2.56
C ALA A 307 6.41 26.12 -1.17
N GLU A 308 7.15 27.00 -0.47
CA GLU A 308 6.76 27.50 0.86
C GLU A 308 5.49 28.34 0.82
N ASN A 309 5.36 29.22 -0.18
CA ASN A 309 4.18 30.05 -0.36
C ASN A 309 2.94 29.21 -0.68
N GLU A 310 3.09 28.19 -1.54
CA GLU A 310 1.99 27.28 -1.86
C GLU A 310 1.60 26.42 -0.66
N GLN A 311 2.56 25.85 0.07
CA GLN A 311 2.28 25.12 1.31
C GLN A 311 1.60 26.01 2.35
N ARG A 312 1.98 27.29 2.47
CA ARG A 312 1.35 28.23 3.42
C ARG A 312 -0.10 28.55 3.05
N THR A 313 -0.42 28.60 1.76
CA THR A 313 -1.75 28.98 1.27
C THR A 313 -2.70 27.79 1.12
N ARG A 314 -2.18 26.60 0.78
CA ARG A 314 -2.99 25.41 0.45
C ARG A 314 -2.82 24.24 1.43
N GLY A 315 -1.88 24.33 2.37
CA GLY A 315 -1.63 23.26 3.35
C GLY A 315 -1.33 21.92 2.65
N ASP A 316 -1.96 20.85 3.11
CA ASP A 316 -1.77 19.48 2.58
C ASP A 316 -2.28 19.31 1.15
N GLN A 317 -2.98 20.30 0.59
CA GLN A 317 -3.44 20.32 -0.80
C GLN A 317 -2.43 20.98 -1.75
N SER A 318 -1.26 21.40 -1.27
CA SER A 318 -0.20 21.94 -2.13
C SER A 318 0.25 20.90 -3.16
N ASP A 319 0.48 21.35 -4.41
CA ASP A 319 1.10 20.49 -5.41
C ASP A 319 2.54 20.11 -4.98
N LEU A 320 3.05 18.98 -5.48
CA LEU A 320 4.42 18.55 -5.17
C LEU A 320 5.41 19.45 -5.92
N HIS A 321 6.29 20.11 -5.17
CA HIS A 321 7.44 20.83 -5.70
C HIS A 321 8.69 19.95 -5.58
N VAL A 322 9.32 19.65 -6.70
CA VAL A 322 10.55 18.84 -6.74
C VAL A 322 11.73 19.74 -7.12
N ILE A 323 12.75 19.76 -6.25
CA ILE A 323 14.02 20.46 -6.51
C ILE A 323 15.11 19.40 -6.64
N ILE A 324 15.79 19.38 -7.78
CA ILE A 324 16.87 18.45 -8.09
C ILE A 324 18.19 19.20 -8.01
N PHE A 325 19.01 18.85 -7.02
CA PHE A 325 20.39 19.31 -6.92
C PHE A 325 21.32 18.31 -7.59
N ASP A 326 21.85 18.67 -8.74
CA ASP A 326 22.93 17.93 -9.41
C ASP A 326 24.27 18.36 -8.80
N GLU A 327 25.23 17.45 -8.65
CA GLU A 327 26.56 17.75 -8.08
C GLU A 327 26.50 18.48 -6.71
N ILE A 328 25.59 18.07 -5.84
CA ILE A 328 25.38 18.70 -4.52
C ILE A 328 26.63 18.65 -3.62
N ASP A 329 27.53 17.71 -3.86
CA ASP A 329 28.82 17.61 -3.19
C ASP A 329 29.76 18.80 -3.48
N ALA A 330 29.56 19.52 -4.60
CA ALA A 330 30.28 20.75 -4.90
C ALA A 330 29.99 21.87 -3.89
N ILE A 331 28.77 21.89 -3.33
CA ILE A 331 28.31 22.90 -2.37
C ILE A 331 28.31 22.41 -0.92
N CYS A 332 28.13 21.11 -0.69
CA CYS A 332 28.03 20.49 0.63
C CYS A 332 29.34 19.80 1.06
N LYS A 333 30.43 20.56 1.21
CA LYS A 333 31.69 20.04 1.73
C LYS A 333 31.64 19.85 3.25
N SER A 334 32.48 18.95 3.78
CA SER A 334 32.64 18.81 5.23
C SER A 334 33.08 20.13 5.85
N ARG A 335 32.39 20.57 6.90
CA ARG A 335 32.71 21.80 7.62
C ARG A 335 34.16 21.78 8.09
N GLY A 336 34.87 22.89 7.92
CA GLY A 336 36.28 23.02 8.34
C GLY A 336 37.32 22.32 7.44
N SER A 337 36.93 21.72 6.32
CA SER A 337 37.86 21.05 5.39
C SER A 337 38.69 22.01 4.52
N THR A 338 38.32 23.29 4.45
CA THR A 338 39.02 24.28 3.63
C THR A 338 39.68 25.32 4.54
N ARG A 339 41.00 25.26 4.67
CA ARG A 339 41.81 26.19 5.48
C ARG A 339 41.88 27.61 4.89
N ASP A 340 41.47 27.75 3.62
CA ASP A 340 41.52 28.99 2.82
C ASP A 340 40.15 29.38 2.18
N GLY A 341 39.05 28.75 2.59
CA GLY A 341 37.72 28.98 2.01
C GLY A 341 36.99 30.13 2.70
N THR A 342 36.52 31.12 1.93
CA THR A 342 35.57 32.11 2.43
C THR A 342 34.38 31.38 3.07
N GLY A 343 33.95 31.75 4.28
CA GLY A 343 32.87 31.09 5.04
C GLY A 343 31.50 31.01 4.34
N VAL A 344 31.43 31.47 3.08
CA VAL A 344 30.32 31.34 2.14
C VAL A 344 29.88 29.89 1.99
N HIS A 345 30.80 28.92 1.91
CA HIS A 345 30.45 27.49 1.79
C HIS A 345 29.72 26.93 3.03
N ASP A 346 30.10 27.36 4.24
CA ASP A 346 29.40 26.92 5.45
C ASP A 346 28.03 27.61 5.58
N SER A 347 27.93 28.87 5.13
CA SER A 347 26.67 29.63 5.14
C SER A 347 25.59 29.04 4.23
N ILE A 348 25.95 28.59 3.02
CA ILE A 348 25.01 27.93 2.09
C ILE A 348 24.50 26.61 2.66
N VAL A 349 25.38 25.79 3.26
CA VAL A 349 24.97 24.52 3.89
C VAL A 349 23.98 24.78 5.03
N ASN A 350 24.23 25.80 5.86
CA ASN A 350 23.29 26.21 6.91
C ASN A 350 21.94 26.66 6.32
N GLN A 351 21.95 27.46 5.25
CA GLN A 351 20.73 27.93 4.61
C GLN A 351 19.93 26.78 3.99
N LEU A 352 20.59 25.81 3.34
CA LEU A 352 19.96 24.59 2.81
C LEU A 352 19.35 23.73 3.92
N LEU A 353 20.11 23.45 4.99
CA LEU A 353 19.60 22.69 6.14
C LEU A 353 18.40 23.38 6.79
N THR A 354 18.45 24.71 6.91
CA THR A 354 17.33 25.51 7.41
C THR A 354 16.08 25.30 6.55
N LYS A 355 16.23 25.32 5.22
CA LYS A 355 15.10 25.10 4.29
C LYS A 355 14.58 23.66 4.28
N MET A 356 15.43 22.66 4.55
CA MET A 356 15.04 21.25 4.59
C MET A 356 14.42 20.82 5.93
N VAL A 357 14.91 21.36 7.05
CA VAL A 357 14.56 20.92 8.41
C VAL A 357 13.36 21.67 8.98
N LEU A 358 13.16 22.95 8.64
CA LEU A 358 12.07 23.76 9.22
C LEU A 358 10.70 23.43 8.62
N ARG A 359 10.03 22.47 9.26
CA ARG A 359 8.66 22.59 9.80
C ARG A 359 8.30 21.26 10.46
N ARG A 360 8.18 21.29 11.78
CA ARG A 360 7.13 20.57 12.52
C ARG A 360 5.89 21.45 12.52
#